data_AF-A0A9E4YJ05-F1
#
_entry.id   AF-A0A9E4YJ05-F1
#
_cell.length_a   1.000
_cell.length_b   1.000
_cell.length_c   1.000
_cell.angle_alpha   90.00
_cell.angle_beta   90.00
_cell.angle_gamma   90.00
#
_symmetry.space_group_name_H-M   'P 1'
#
loop_
_entity.id
_entity.type
_entity.pdbx_description
1 polymer ?
#
loop_
_entity_poly.entity_id
_entity_poly.type
_entity_poly.pdbx_seq_one_letter_code
_entity_poly.pdbx_strand_id
1 'polypeptide(L)'
;SIAALKPRVKWAAVIGIFVFAAGVVFAAAEPFANGLVETGESFGIDEFLLVQWVAPLASESPEFILAALLALRGRAGAAMTLLIASKVNQWTLLVGSLPIAFSISGGTLDALPVEGRQAHEVFLTAAQSLFAVAVLWNLRFGLREALLIFVLFSIQLAIPIDEVRVGFGFMYIVLAIGWTIRERRDILPLFRHARAAASGKAGAIGGQGED
;
A
#
# COMPACT_ATOMS: atom_id res chain seq x y z
N SER A 1 -19.97 7.18 -25.65
CA SER A 1 -19.17 6.35 -24.73
C SER A 1 -17.97 5.80 -25.47
N ILE A 2 -16.76 5.83 -24.91
CA ILE A 2 -15.54 5.21 -25.48
C ILE A 2 -15.77 3.72 -25.85
N ALA A 3 -16.74 3.07 -25.20
CA ALA A 3 -17.16 1.70 -25.49
C ALA A 3 -17.81 1.50 -26.88
N ALA A 4 -18.30 2.56 -27.56
CA ALA A 4 -18.99 2.47 -28.85
C ALA A 4 -18.08 2.75 -30.06
N LEU A 5 -16.78 2.98 -29.85
CA LEU A 5 -15.82 3.30 -30.91
C LEU A 5 -15.30 2.03 -31.60
N LYS A 6 -14.93 2.15 -32.89
CA LYS A 6 -14.22 1.07 -33.61
C LYS A 6 -12.98 0.65 -32.81
N PRO A 7 -12.63 -0.65 -32.71
CA PRO A 7 -11.59 -1.14 -31.80
C PRO A 7 -10.26 -0.39 -31.88
N ARG A 8 -9.81 -0.01 -33.09
CA ARG A 8 -8.58 0.77 -33.30
C ARG A 8 -8.62 2.17 -32.69
N VAL A 9 -9.75 2.86 -32.81
CA VAL A 9 -9.94 4.21 -32.25
C VAL A 9 -10.04 4.15 -30.74
N LYS A 10 -10.66 3.10 -30.19
CA LYS A 10 -10.71 2.85 -28.74
C LYS A 10 -9.30 2.65 -28.16
N TRP A 11 -8.48 1.80 -28.77
CA TRP A 11 -7.10 1.59 -28.31
C TRP A 11 -6.25 2.86 -28.43
N ALA A 12 -6.35 3.60 -29.53
CA ALA A 12 -5.65 4.86 -29.70
C ALA A 12 -6.06 5.89 -28.63
N ALA A 13 -7.36 6.01 -28.31
CA ALA A 13 -7.85 6.90 -27.27
C ALA A 13 -7.35 6.49 -25.87
N VAL A 14 -7.38 5.19 -25.55
CA VAL A 14 -6.87 4.68 -24.27
C VAL A 14 -5.37 4.95 -24.13
N ILE A 15 -4.57 4.60 -25.14
CA ILE A 15 -3.14 4.87 -25.15
C ILE A 15 -2.87 6.38 -25.03
N GLY A 16 -3.61 7.21 -25.77
CA GLY A 16 -3.49 8.67 -25.70
C GLY A 16 -3.75 9.21 -24.30
N ILE A 17 -4.78 8.73 -23.61
CA ILE A 17 -5.07 9.11 -22.22
C ILE A 17 -3.95 8.65 -21.28
N PHE A 18 -3.43 7.43 -21.42
CA PHE A 18 -2.34 6.93 -20.59
C PHE A 18 -1.05 7.73 -20.79
N VAL A 19 -0.67 8.02 -22.04
CA VAL A 19 0.52 8.82 -22.36
C VAL A 19 0.37 10.23 -21.83
N PHE A 20 -0.80 10.85 -22.02
CA PHE A 20 -1.08 12.18 -21.48
C PHE A 20 -0.98 12.20 -19.95
N ALA A 21 -1.64 11.27 -19.26
CA ALA A 21 -1.61 11.18 -17.81
C ALA A 21 -0.18 10.93 -17.28
N ALA A 22 0.58 10.03 -17.92
CA ALA A 22 1.97 9.77 -17.56
C ALA A 22 2.84 11.02 -17.75
N GLY A 23 2.66 11.75 -18.87
CA GLY A 23 3.36 13.01 -19.12
C GLY A 23 3.04 14.08 -18.08
N VAL A 24 1.77 14.22 -17.68
CA VAL A 24 1.36 15.15 -16.63
C VAL A 24 1.97 14.78 -15.28
N VAL A 25 1.91 13.50 -14.89
CA VAL A 25 2.52 13.02 -13.63
C VAL A 25 4.02 13.26 -13.62
N PHE A 26 4.72 12.94 -14.70
CA PHE A 26 6.16 13.16 -14.84
C PHE A 26 6.53 14.64 -14.72
N ALA A 27 5.81 15.52 -15.43
CA ALA A 27 6.05 16.96 -15.39
C ALA A 27 5.69 17.59 -14.04
N ALA A 28 4.75 17.00 -13.29
CA ALA A 28 4.30 17.52 -12.00
C ALA A 28 5.10 16.99 -10.80
N ALA A 29 5.78 15.84 -10.93
CA ALA A 29 6.44 15.17 -9.80
C ALA A 29 7.53 16.01 -9.14
N GLU A 30 8.45 16.58 -9.92
CA GLU A 30 9.55 17.41 -9.41
C GLU A 30 9.06 18.75 -8.84
N PRO A 31 8.19 19.54 -9.53
CA PRO A 31 7.61 20.75 -8.95
C PRO A 31 6.81 20.48 -7.67
N PHE A 32 6.11 19.34 -7.60
CA PHE A 32 5.38 18.94 -6.40
C PHE A 32 6.33 18.66 -5.23
N ALA A 33 7.39 17.86 -5.46
CA ALA A 33 8.36 17.53 -4.43
C ALA A 33 9.08 18.79 -3.91
N ASN A 34 9.60 19.62 -4.82
CA ASN A 34 10.30 20.86 -4.47
C ASN A 34 9.37 21.84 -3.74
N GLY A 35 8.16 22.04 -4.27
CA GLY A 35 7.18 22.94 -3.66
C GLY A 35 6.73 22.47 -2.28
N LEU A 36 6.64 21.16 -2.04
CA LEU A 36 6.31 20.61 -0.74
C LEU A 36 7.41 20.90 0.30
N VAL A 37 8.68 20.65 -0.06
CA VAL A 37 9.84 20.88 0.80
C VAL A 37 9.98 22.38 1.10
N GLU A 38 10.00 23.23 0.06
CA GLU A 38 10.13 24.68 0.20
C GLU A 38 9.00 25.29 1.05
N THR A 39 7.76 24.81 0.84
CA THR A 39 6.63 25.25 1.67
C THR A 39 6.84 24.84 3.11
N GLY A 40 7.18 23.58 3.39
CA GLY A 40 7.34 23.13 4.78
C GLY A 40 8.53 23.78 5.50
N GLU A 41 9.64 24.03 4.81
CA GLU A 41 10.77 24.81 5.34
C GLU A 41 10.33 26.22 5.77
N SER A 42 9.48 26.89 4.98
CA SER A 42 8.93 28.21 5.33
C SER A 42 8.07 28.20 6.60
N PHE A 43 7.48 27.06 6.95
CA PHE A 43 6.72 26.83 8.18
C PHE A 43 7.54 26.18 9.30
N GLY A 44 8.84 25.93 9.10
CA GLY A 44 9.71 25.26 10.07
C GLY A 44 9.36 23.78 10.30
N ILE A 45 8.72 23.14 9.31
CA ILE A 45 8.38 21.71 9.35
C ILE A 45 9.57 20.91 8.79
N ASP A 46 9.94 19.85 9.51
CA ASP A 46 10.98 18.91 9.12
C ASP A 46 10.69 18.26 7.75
N GLU A 47 11.67 18.32 6.84
CA GLU A 47 11.57 17.76 5.49
C GLU A 47 11.17 16.29 5.50
N PHE A 48 11.73 15.53 6.44
CA PHE A 48 11.44 14.12 6.56
C PHE A 48 9.97 13.87 6.93
N LEU A 49 9.36 14.71 7.77
CA LEU A 49 7.91 14.63 8.04
C LEU A 49 7.08 14.93 6.80
N LEU A 50 7.48 15.88 5.96
CA LEU A 50 6.79 16.21 4.72
C LEU A 50 6.87 15.06 3.71
N VAL A 51 8.07 14.55 3.46
CA VAL A 51 8.32 13.48 2.48
C VAL A 51 7.70 12.17 2.95
N GLN A 52 7.74 11.86 4.24
CA GLN A 52 7.20 10.60 4.78
C GLN A 52 5.67 10.62 4.96
N TRP A 53 5.08 11.75 5.31
CA TRP A 53 3.66 11.80 5.68
C TRP A 53 2.82 12.60 4.73
N VAL A 54 3.25 13.82 4.38
CA VAL A 54 2.43 14.72 3.57
C VAL A 54 2.42 14.28 2.11
N ALA A 55 3.57 13.94 1.54
CA ALA A 55 3.65 13.49 0.15
C ALA A 55 2.81 12.21 -0.11
N PRO A 56 2.91 11.14 0.71
CA PRO A 56 2.11 9.95 0.53
C PRO A 56 0.63 10.22 0.81
N LEU A 57 0.30 11.02 1.83
CA LEU A 57 -1.10 11.38 2.10
C LEU A 57 -1.74 12.09 0.90
N ALA A 58 -1.04 13.05 0.30
CA ALA A 58 -1.54 13.78 -0.86
C ALA A 58 -1.69 12.87 -2.10
N SER A 59 -0.67 12.06 -2.39
CA SER A 59 -0.66 11.17 -3.56
C SER A 59 -1.61 9.97 -3.44
N GLU A 60 -1.86 9.47 -2.23
CA GLU A 60 -2.80 8.36 -1.97
C GLU A 60 -4.24 8.83 -1.67
N SER A 61 -4.46 10.13 -1.43
CA SER A 61 -5.79 10.69 -1.12
C SER A 61 -6.89 10.29 -2.11
N PRO A 62 -6.69 10.34 -3.44
CA PRO A 62 -7.72 9.91 -4.40
C PRO A 62 -8.15 8.45 -4.21
N GLU A 63 -7.21 7.57 -3.86
CA GLU A 63 -7.48 6.16 -3.62
C GLU A 63 -8.28 5.97 -2.32
N PHE A 64 -7.88 6.64 -1.24
CA PHE A 64 -8.61 6.59 0.03
C PHE A 64 -10.03 7.11 -0.09
N ILE A 65 -10.24 8.20 -0.84
CA ILE A 65 -11.58 8.74 -1.13
C ILE A 65 -12.41 7.68 -1.86
N LEU A 66 -11.85 7.01 -2.86
CA LEU A 66 -12.55 5.96 -3.60
C LEU A 66 -12.91 4.77 -2.69
N ALA A 67 -11.98 4.31 -1.85
CA ALA A 67 -12.23 3.25 -0.89
C ALA A 67 -13.34 3.63 0.10
N ALA A 68 -13.32 4.85 0.64
CA ALA A 68 -14.35 5.38 1.53
C ALA A 68 -15.73 5.44 0.83
N LEU A 69 -15.79 5.93 -0.41
CA LEU A 69 -17.03 5.96 -1.19
C LEU A 69 -17.59 4.56 -1.44
N LEU A 70 -16.74 3.58 -1.72
CA LEU A 70 -17.14 2.19 -1.87
C LEU A 70 -17.69 1.62 -0.55
N ALA A 71 -17.00 1.86 0.57
CA ALA A 71 -17.45 1.43 1.89
C ALA A 71 -18.80 2.05 2.28
N LEU A 72 -18.96 3.36 2.07
CA LEU A 72 -20.22 4.09 2.32
C LEU A 72 -21.39 3.58 1.46
N ARG A 73 -21.10 3.03 0.28
CA ARG A 73 -22.09 2.39 -0.60
C ARG A 73 -22.36 0.91 -0.25
N GLY A 74 -21.92 0.44 0.92
CA GLY A 74 -22.07 -0.94 1.36
C GLY A 74 -21.15 -1.92 0.63
N ARG A 75 -20.15 -1.44 -0.11
CA ARG A 75 -19.19 -2.28 -0.87
C ARG A 75 -17.86 -2.42 -0.13
N ALA A 76 -17.92 -2.72 1.17
CA ALA A 76 -16.74 -2.84 2.03
C ALA A 76 -15.72 -3.88 1.51
N GLY A 77 -16.18 -5.01 0.95
CA GLY A 77 -15.29 -6.00 0.34
C GLY A 77 -14.49 -5.44 -0.85
N ALA A 78 -15.13 -4.64 -1.73
CA ALA A 78 -14.45 -4.00 -2.85
C ALA A 78 -13.47 -2.91 -2.39
N ALA A 79 -13.84 -2.14 -1.36
CA ALA A 79 -12.96 -1.16 -0.74
C ALA A 79 -11.70 -1.82 -0.14
N MET A 80 -11.86 -2.93 0.59
CA MET A 80 -10.74 -3.70 1.14
C MET A 80 -9.85 -4.28 0.04
N THR A 81 -10.44 -4.87 -1.01
CA THR A 81 -9.66 -5.39 -2.15
C THR A 81 -8.83 -4.29 -2.82
N LEU A 82 -9.39 -3.09 -2.99
CA LEU A 82 -8.68 -1.94 -3.55
C LEU A 82 -7.45 -1.59 -2.69
N LEU A 83 -7.66 -1.37 -1.39
CA LEU A 83 -6.59 -0.95 -0.47
C LEU A 83 -5.51 -2.03 -0.30
N ILE A 84 -5.91 -3.30 -0.20
CA ILE A 84 -4.95 -4.42 -0.09
C ILE A 84 -4.13 -4.53 -1.38
N ALA A 85 -4.77 -4.43 -2.55
CA ALA A 85 -4.07 -4.51 -3.83
C ALA A 85 -3.07 -3.35 -4.00
N SER A 86 -3.44 -2.14 -3.59
CA SER A 86 -2.53 -0.99 -3.63
C SER A 86 -1.34 -1.16 -2.69
N LYS A 87 -1.56 -1.60 -1.44
CA LYS A 87 -0.45 -1.85 -0.50
C LYS A 87 0.47 -2.97 -0.98
N VAL A 88 -0.04 -4.03 -1.61
CA VAL A 88 0.79 -5.05 -2.26
C VAL A 88 1.62 -4.44 -3.40
N ASN A 89 1.00 -3.62 -4.26
CA ASN A 89 1.69 -2.95 -5.36
C ASN A 89 2.80 -2.02 -4.87
N GLN A 90 2.56 -1.26 -3.80
CA GLN A 90 3.56 -0.38 -3.18
C GLN A 90 4.72 -1.18 -2.58
N TRP A 91 4.44 -2.22 -1.78
CA TRP A 91 5.49 -3.01 -1.15
C TRP A 91 6.29 -3.89 -2.09
N THR A 92 5.79 -4.11 -3.32
CA THR A 92 6.47 -4.93 -4.32
C THR A 92 7.08 -4.06 -5.42
N LEU A 93 6.25 -3.44 -6.26
CA LEU A 93 6.72 -2.70 -7.43
C LEU A 93 7.40 -1.38 -7.05
N LEU A 94 6.85 -0.62 -6.10
CA LEU A 94 7.45 0.66 -5.72
C LEU A 94 8.75 0.44 -4.94
N VAL A 95 8.74 -0.39 -3.90
CA VAL A 95 9.96 -0.68 -3.13
C VAL A 95 11.03 -1.35 -4.02
N GLY A 96 10.61 -2.26 -4.91
CA GLY A 96 11.52 -2.93 -5.85
C GLY A 96 12.08 -2.04 -6.96
N SER A 97 11.39 -0.95 -7.33
CA SER A 97 11.87 -0.01 -8.35
C SER A 97 12.88 1.01 -7.81
N LEU A 98 12.89 1.27 -6.50
CA LEU A 98 13.79 2.26 -5.88
C LEU A 98 15.28 1.97 -6.16
N PRO A 99 15.81 0.74 -5.93
CA PRO A 99 17.21 0.45 -6.26
C PRO A 99 17.51 0.58 -7.76
N ILE A 100 16.56 0.21 -8.62
CA ILE A 100 16.72 0.31 -10.08
C ILE A 100 16.80 1.78 -10.49
N ALA A 101 15.92 2.63 -9.98
CA ALA A 101 15.92 4.06 -10.24
C ALA A 101 17.23 4.70 -9.76
N PHE A 102 17.69 4.35 -8.55
CA PHE A 102 18.97 4.81 -7.99
C PHE A 102 20.17 4.44 -8.88
N SER A 103 20.26 3.18 -9.31
CA SER A 103 21.32 2.71 -10.20
C SER A 103 21.33 3.44 -11.54
N ILE A 104 20.15 3.64 -12.15
CA ILE A 104 20.02 4.37 -13.42
C ILE A 104 20.39 5.85 -13.25
N SER A 105 19.91 6.52 -12.19
CA SER A 105 20.19 7.94 -11.96
C SER A 105 21.64 8.21 -11.58
N GLY A 106 22.26 7.32 -10.82
CA GLY A 106 23.64 7.44 -10.36
C GLY A 106 24.68 6.89 -11.34
N GLY A 107 24.25 6.18 -12.39
CA GLY A 107 25.16 5.48 -13.31
C GLY A 107 26.00 4.40 -12.63
N THR A 108 25.51 3.83 -11.53
CA THR A 108 26.21 2.84 -10.70
C THR A 108 25.38 1.56 -10.55
N LEU A 109 26.05 0.43 -10.29
CA LEU A 109 25.40 -0.84 -9.89
C LEU A 109 25.48 -1.08 -8.38
N ASP A 110 25.90 -0.06 -7.62
CA ASP A 110 25.92 -0.13 -6.17
C ASP A 110 24.50 -0.31 -5.61
N ALA A 111 24.42 -1.04 -4.50
CA ALA A 111 23.17 -1.19 -3.78
C ALA A 111 22.72 0.18 -3.22
N LEU A 112 21.40 0.40 -3.19
CA LEU A 112 20.83 1.54 -2.50
C LEU A 112 21.27 1.52 -1.02
N PRO A 113 22.00 2.52 -0.53
CA PRO A 113 22.44 2.55 0.86
C PRO A 113 21.23 2.78 1.77
N VAL A 114 20.92 1.80 2.61
CA VAL A 114 19.83 1.87 3.60
C VAL A 114 20.46 1.69 4.98
N GLU A 115 20.80 2.80 5.62
CA GLU A 115 21.51 2.81 6.91
C GLU A 115 20.81 3.71 7.94
N GLY A 116 21.12 3.50 9.22
CA GLY A 116 20.59 4.28 10.33
C GLY A 116 19.06 4.35 10.35
N ARG A 117 18.51 5.58 10.34
CA ARG A 117 17.07 5.84 10.41
C ARG A 117 16.27 5.10 9.33
N GLN A 118 16.75 5.07 8.09
CA GLN A 118 16.04 4.45 6.98
C GLN A 118 15.89 2.93 7.19
N ALA A 119 16.94 2.26 7.70
CA ALA A 119 16.87 0.85 8.04
C ALA A 119 15.83 0.58 9.15
N HIS A 120 15.75 1.46 10.15
CA HIS A 120 14.73 1.36 11.20
C HIS A 120 13.30 1.58 10.66
N GLU A 121 13.09 2.52 9.73
CA GLU A 121 11.79 2.75 9.08
C GLU A 121 11.37 1.54 8.21
N VAL A 122 12.30 0.97 7.45
CA VAL A 122 12.03 -0.25 6.67
C VAL A 122 11.69 -1.43 7.59
N PHE A 123 12.44 -1.62 8.66
CA PHE A 123 12.18 -2.66 9.66
C PHE A 123 10.79 -2.50 10.30
N LEU A 124 10.48 -1.29 10.80
CA LEU A 124 9.19 -1.01 11.41
C LEU A 124 8.04 -1.29 10.44
N THR A 125 8.17 -0.80 9.20
CA THR A 125 7.06 -0.92 8.25
C THR A 125 6.89 -2.35 7.74
N ALA A 126 7.98 -3.12 7.64
CA ALA A 126 7.91 -4.56 7.38
C ALA A 126 7.22 -5.31 8.53
N ALA A 127 7.56 -4.99 9.78
CA ALA A 127 6.92 -5.58 10.96
C ALA A 127 5.42 -5.25 11.05
N GLN A 128 5.06 -3.99 10.81
CA GLN A 128 3.66 -3.54 10.75
C GLN A 128 2.90 -4.27 9.62
N SER A 129 3.53 -4.44 8.45
CA SER A 129 2.92 -5.17 7.33
C SER A 129 2.69 -6.64 7.67
N LEU A 130 3.65 -7.29 8.33
CA LEU A 130 3.49 -8.66 8.84
C LEU A 130 2.30 -8.77 9.81
N PHE A 131 2.19 -7.82 10.75
CA PHE A 131 1.05 -7.77 11.66
C PHE A 131 -0.27 -7.55 10.94
N ALA A 132 -0.33 -6.62 9.99
CA ALA A 132 -1.53 -6.37 9.18
C ALA A 132 -1.98 -7.62 8.40
N VAL A 133 -1.05 -8.36 7.82
CA VAL A 133 -1.33 -9.65 7.16
C VAL A 133 -1.87 -10.67 8.14
N ALA A 134 -1.28 -10.79 9.34
CA ALA A 134 -1.77 -11.69 10.38
C ALA A 134 -3.20 -11.35 10.83
N VAL A 135 -3.52 -10.06 10.96
CA VAL A 135 -4.86 -9.57 11.31
C VAL A 135 -5.88 -9.87 10.21
N LEU A 136 -5.51 -9.65 8.94
CA LEU A 136 -6.39 -9.88 7.78
C LEU A 136 -6.50 -11.35 7.37
N TRP A 137 -5.80 -12.24 8.06
CA TRP A 137 -5.67 -13.65 7.69
C TRP A 137 -7.01 -14.38 7.55
N ASN A 138 -7.95 -14.12 8.46
CA ASN A 138 -9.29 -14.74 8.45
C ASN A 138 -10.30 -14.02 7.53
N LEU A 139 -9.85 -13.04 6.74
CA LEU A 139 -10.66 -12.19 5.86
C LEU A 139 -11.79 -11.42 6.58
N ARG A 140 -11.73 -11.32 7.91
CA ARG A 140 -12.69 -10.58 8.73
C ARG A 140 -11.97 -9.39 9.36
N PHE A 141 -12.25 -8.20 8.84
CA PHE A 141 -11.70 -6.96 9.39
C PHE A 141 -12.81 -6.17 10.08
N GLY A 142 -12.84 -6.23 11.41
CA GLY A 142 -13.79 -5.50 12.23
C GLY A 142 -13.23 -4.17 12.74
N LEU A 143 -14.09 -3.41 13.44
CA LEU A 143 -13.72 -2.13 14.02
C LEU A 143 -12.61 -2.27 15.08
N ARG A 144 -12.55 -3.39 15.79
CA ARG A 144 -11.54 -3.62 16.85
C ARG A 144 -10.15 -3.80 16.25
N GLU A 145 -10.03 -4.61 15.19
CA GLU A 145 -8.79 -4.79 14.45
C GLU A 145 -8.34 -3.46 13.82
N ALA A 146 -9.28 -2.71 13.23
CA ALA A 146 -9.01 -1.40 12.65
C ALA A 146 -8.50 -0.41 13.69
N LEU A 147 -9.17 -0.31 14.84
CA LEU A 147 -8.75 0.57 15.94
C LEU A 147 -7.40 0.16 16.53
N LEU A 148 -7.14 -1.14 16.66
CA LEU A 148 -5.85 -1.63 17.16
C LEU A 148 -4.70 -1.17 16.25
N ILE A 149 -4.80 -1.42 14.94
CA ILE A 149 -3.78 -0.99 13.98
C ILE A 149 -3.66 0.54 13.98
N PHE A 150 -4.78 1.26 13.96
CA PHE A 150 -4.81 2.71 13.94
C PHE A 150 -4.12 3.31 15.18
N VAL A 151 -4.45 2.85 16.39
CA VAL A 151 -3.87 3.37 17.62
C VAL A 151 -2.37 3.09 17.70
N LEU A 152 -1.93 1.87 17.37
CA LEU A 152 -0.51 1.53 17.35
C LEU A 152 0.26 2.41 16.36
N PHE A 153 -0.30 2.61 15.17
CA PHE A 153 0.23 3.51 14.15
C PHE A 153 0.26 4.98 14.60
N SER A 154 -0.79 5.49 15.26
CA SER A 154 -0.84 6.88 15.72
C SER A 154 0.17 7.15 16.84
N ILE A 155 0.40 6.20 17.75
CA ILE A 155 1.36 6.37 18.85
C ILE A 155 2.79 6.43 18.30
N GLN A 156 3.19 5.50 17.42
CA GLN A 156 4.52 5.55 16.81
C GLN A 156 4.73 6.83 15.98
N LEU A 157 3.67 7.30 15.30
CA LEU A 157 3.72 8.51 14.47
C LEU A 157 3.98 9.75 15.32
N ALA A 158 3.34 9.84 16.49
CA ALA A 158 3.46 10.98 17.39
C ALA A 158 4.80 11.01 18.15
N ILE A 159 5.54 9.90 18.16
CA ILE A 159 6.79 9.75 18.94
C ILE A 159 7.94 9.40 17.97
N PRO A 160 8.56 10.40 17.32
CA PRO A 160 9.61 10.19 16.32
C PRO A 160 10.98 9.89 16.96
N ILE A 161 11.04 8.85 17.80
CA ILE A 161 12.24 8.41 18.54
C ILE A 161 12.68 7.04 18.02
N ASP A 162 13.98 6.88 17.76
CA ASP A 162 14.52 5.66 17.16
C ASP A 162 14.29 4.41 18.02
N GLU A 163 14.48 4.50 19.34
CA GLU A 163 14.24 3.41 20.27
C GLU A 163 12.77 2.99 20.28
N VAL A 164 11.86 3.96 20.18
CA VAL A 164 10.41 3.72 20.09
C VAL A 164 10.09 3.02 18.78
N ARG A 165 10.67 3.46 17.67
CA ARG A 165 10.50 2.84 16.35
C ARG A 165 10.89 1.37 16.36
N VAL A 166 12.08 1.06 16.88
CA VAL A 166 12.57 -0.32 16.97
C VAL A 166 11.71 -1.15 17.93
N GLY A 167 11.33 -0.59 19.09
CA GLY A 167 10.44 -1.24 20.06
C GLY A 167 9.08 -1.59 19.46
N PHE A 168 8.47 -0.68 18.70
CA PHE A 168 7.23 -0.93 17.97
C PHE A 168 7.39 -2.03 16.91
N GLY A 169 8.53 -2.06 16.20
CA GLY A 169 8.82 -3.12 15.25
C GLY A 169 8.81 -4.51 15.91
N PHE A 170 9.50 -4.68 17.03
CA PHE A 170 9.45 -5.94 17.79
C PHE A 170 8.06 -6.25 18.34
N MET A 171 7.34 -5.24 18.84
CA MET A 171 5.96 -5.42 19.31
C MET A 171 5.05 -5.93 18.19
N TYR A 172 5.12 -5.38 16.98
CA TYR A 172 4.34 -5.87 15.85
C TYR A 172 4.66 -7.32 15.49
N ILE A 173 5.93 -7.73 15.57
CA ILE A 173 6.33 -9.13 15.33
C ILE A 173 5.70 -10.05 16.38
N VAL A 174 5.78 -9.69 17.67
CA VAL A 174 5.19 -10.48 18.76
C VAL A 174 3.66 -10.56 18.60
N LEU A 175 3.01 -9.45 18.28
CA LEU A 175 1.58 -9.39 18.03
C LEU A 175 1.19 -10.25 16.82
N ALA A 176 1.96 -10.20 15.73
CA ALA A 176 1.73 -11.03 14.55
C ALA A 176 1.80 -12.52 14.89
N ILE A 177 2.86 -12.95 15.59
CA ILE A 177 3.01 -14.34 16.04
C ILE A 177 1.84 -14.76 16.94
N GLY A 178 1.50 -13.94 17.93
CA GLY A 178 0.39 -14.21 18.84
C GLY A 178 -0.95 -14.32 18.10
N TRP A 179 -1.20 -13.43 17.13
CA TRP A 179 -2.41 -13.43 16.32
C TRP A 179 -2.50 -14.68 15.44
N THR A 180 -1.41 -15.05 14.77
CA THR A 180 -1.34 -16.26 13.93
C THR A 180 -1.54 -17.53 14.77
N ILE A 181 -0.97 -17.60 15.98
CA ILE A 181 -1.17 -18.75 16.88
C ILE A 181 -2.62 -18.87 17.35
N ARG A 182 -3.27 -17.73 17.63
CA ARG A 182 -4.68 -17.64 18.05
C ARG A 182 -5.61 -18.12 16.93
N GLU A 183 -5.37 -17.66 15.72
CA GLU A 183 -6.22 -17.90 14.54
C GLU A 183 -5.74 -19.09 13.69
N ARG A 184 -4.85 -19.94 14.24
CA ARG A 184 -4.15 -20.98 13.48
C ARG A 184 -5.06 -22.00 12.76
N ARG A 185 -6.31 -22.11 13.20
CA ARG A 185 -7.32 -23.02 12.62
C ARG A 185 -7.79 -22.55 11.24
N ASP A 186 -7.62 -21.28 10.92
CA ASP A 186 -8.04 -20.65 9.66
C ASP A 186 -6.89 -20.51 8.63
N ILE A 187 -5.71 -21.09 8.92
CA ILE A 187 -4.52 -21.06 8.05
C ILE A 187 -4.68 -21.95 6.80
N LEU A 188 -5.24 -23.15 6.98
CA LEU A 188 -5.38 -24.14 5.92
C LEU A 188 -6.40 -23.74 4.83
N PRO A 189 -7.55 -23.12 5.15
CA PRO A 189 -8.49 -22.63 4.14
C PRO A 189 -7.89 -21.53 3.25
N LEU A 190 -7.13 -20.58 3.79
CA LEU A 190 -6.60 -19.44 3.00
C LEU A 190 -5.68 -19.91 1.86
N PHE A 191 -4.73 -20.80 2.16
CA PHE A 191 -3.83 -21.38 1.14
C PHE A 191 -4.59 -22.13 0.05
N ARG A 192 -5.70 -22.80 0.39
CA ARG A 192 -6.56 -23.48 -0.59
C ARG A 192 -7.26 -22.48 -1.50
N HIS A 193 -7.78 -21.38 -0.96
CA HIS A 193 -8.43 -20.33 -1.75
C HIS A 193 -7.43 -19.60 -2.66
N ALA A 194 -6.27 -19.21 -2.15
CA ALA A 194 -5.22 -18.57 -2.95
C ALA A 194 -4.74 -19.49 -4.09
N ARG A 195 -4.54 -20.78 -3.80
CA ARG A 195 -4.14 -21.77 -4.82
C ARG A 195 -5.26 -22.01 -5.85
N ALA A 196 -6.52 -22.05 -5.42
CA ALA A 196 -7.67 -22.22 -6.32
C ALA A 196 -7.88 -21.03 -7.26
N ALA A 197 -7.64 -19.81 -6.75
CA ALA A 197 -7.65 -18.57 -7.54
C ALA A 197 -6.49 -18.56 -8.55
N ALA A 198 -5.28 -18.92 -8.11
CA ALA A 198 -4.10 -19.02 -8.98
C ALA A 198 -4.23 -20.13 -10.04
N SER A 199 -4.96 -21.21 -9.76
CA SER A 199 -5.22 -22.30 -10.71
C SER A 199 -6.41 -22.05 -11.64
N GLY A 200 -7.04 -20.87 -11.60
CA GLY A 200 -8.18 -20.53 -12.46
C GLY A 200 -9.48 -21.30 -12.21
N LYS A 201 -9.57 -22.06 -11.10
CA LYS A 201 -10.75 -22.93 -10.80
C LYS A 201 -11.88 -22.20 -10.08
N ALA A 202 -11.67 -20.95 -9.67
CA ALA A 202 -12.65 -20.16 -8.92
C ALA A 202 -13.96 -19.90 -9.70
N GLY A 203 -13.94 -19.98 -11.04
CA GLY A 203 -15.14 -19.83 -11.88
C GLY A 203 -16.04 -21.07 -11.97
N ALA A 204 -15.59 -22.26 -11.52
CA ALA A 204 -16.32 -23.51 -11.74
C ALA A 204 -17.26 -23.93 -10.59
N ILE A 205 -17.22 -23.23 -9.44
CA ILE A 205 -17.99 -23.60 -8.23
C ILE A 205 -19.29 -22.78 -8.10
N GLY A 206 -19.48 -21.72 -8.90
CA GLY A 206 -20.66 -20.85 -8.84
C GLY A 206 -21.78 -21.16 -9.86
N GLY A 207 -21.63 -22.22 -10.67
CA GLY A 207 -22.51 -22.50 -11.82
C GLY A 207 -23.36 -23.77 -11.72
N GLN A 208 -23.51 -24.36 -10.53
CA GLN A 208 -24.39 -25.52 -10.33
C GLN A 208 -25.28 -25.26 -9.12
N GLY A 209 -26.47 -24.71 -9.38
CA GLY A 209 -27.45 -24.46 -8.32
C GLY A 209 -28.62 -23.56 -8.71
N GLU A 210 -29.04 -23.53 -9.96
CA GLU A 210 -30.39 -23.07 -10.36
C GLU A 210 -30.83 -23.91 -11.57
N ASP A 211 -31.45 -25.05 -11.27
CA ASP A 211 -32.46 -25.70 -12.11
C ASP A 211 -33.80 -25.61 -11.35
#